data_AF-A0A9E1JLU4-F1
#
_entry.id   AF-A0A9E1JLU4-F1
#
_cell.length_a   1.000
_cell.length_b   1.000
_cell.length_c   1.000
_cell.angle_alpha   90.00
_cell.angle_beta   90.00
_cell.angle_gamma   90.00
#
_symmetry.space_group_name_H-M   'P 1'
#
loop_
_entity.id
_entity.type
_entity.pdbx_description
1 polymer ?
#
loop_
_entity_poly.entity_id
_entity_poly.type
_entity_poly.pdbx_seq_one_letter_code
_entity_poly.pdbx_strand_id
1 'polypeptide(L)'
;MDLKQILKKNRESFIKKWFQAAIDTYPLQTAKVLGKDSNRFDNPIGAVTHESIEDVFDLIMENFSQETLEKALDPIIRIRAVQAFSASEAVSFVFALKQIGENFIDGSLIREFDKIVDQIALASFNKYMKCKQEIFLLKATESKRRIHRAFERAGLVAELKEEDLLGSKNS
;
A
#
# COMPACT_ATOMS: atom_id res chain seq x y z
N MET A 1 18.47 -20.78 19.32
CA MET A 1 17.47 -20.77 18.25
C MET A 1 17.83 -19.65 17.29
N ASP A 2 17.64 -19.85 16.00
CA ASP A 2 17.77 -18.78 15.01
C ASP A 2 16.43 -18.03 14.87
N LEU A 3 16.46 -16.74 14.52
CA LEU A 3 15.28 -15.88 14.43
C LEU A 3 14.20 -16.49 13.52
N LYS A 4 14.60 -17.03 12.37
CA LYS A 4 13.68 -17.67 11.42
C LYS A 4 12.98 -18.90 12.01
N GLN A 5 13.66 -19.67 12.86
CA GLN A 5 13.05 -20.84 13.51
C GLN A 5 11.97 -20.42 14.52
N ILE A 6 12.23 -19.34 15.28
CA ILE A 6 11.27 -18.77 16.24
C ILE A 6 10.04 -18.27 15.49
N LEU A 7 10.24 -17.49 14.43
CA LEU A 7 9.16 -16.95 13.61
C LEU A 7 8.35 -18.09 12.97
N LYS A 8 9.01 -19.07 12.35
CA LYS A 8 8.34 -20.23 11.74
C LYS A 8 7.50 -21.02 12.73
N LYS A 9 8.01 -21.26 13.95
CA LYS A 9 7.26 -21.95 15.01
C LYS A 9 6.01 -21.19 15.45
N ASN A 10 6.04 -19.86 15.37
CA ASN A 10 4.96 -18.98 15.81
C ASN A 10 4.16 -18.36 14.64
N ARG A 11 4.30 -18.87 13.40
CA ARG A 11 3.73 -18.27 12.16
C ARG A 11 2.28 -17.86 12.32
N GLU A 12 1.40 -18.79 12.68
CA GLU A 12 -0.04 -18.53 12.77
C GLU A 12 -0.37 -17.44 13.80
N SER A 13 0.23 -17.51 14.99
CA SER A 13 -0.01 -16.49 16.02
C SER A 13 0.54 -15.13 15.59
N PHE A 14 1.64 -15.11 14.85
CA PHE A 14 2.29 -13.88 14.42
C PHE A 14 1.46 -13.19 13.33
N ILE A 15 1.05 -13.93 12.30
CA ILE A 15 0.19 -13.47 11.21
C ILE A 15 -1.15 -12.99 11.76
N LYS A 16 -1.79 -13.76 12.65
CA LYS A 16 -3.06 -13.37 13.26
C LYS A 16 -2.96 -12.06 14.04
N LYS A 17 -1.94 -11.90 14.89
CA LYS A 17 -1.73 -10.67 15.67
C LYS A 17 -1.42 -9.49 14.75
N TRP A 18 -0.62 -9.69 13.72
CA TRP A 18 -0.24 -8.63 12.79
C TRP A 18 -1.42 -8.19 11.91
N PHE A 19 -2.22 -9.15 11.44
CA PHE A 19 -3.48 -8.89 10.76
C PHE A 19 -4.42 -8.06 11.63
N GLN A 20 -4.62 -8.46 12.88
CA GLN A 20 -5.46 -7.71 13.81
C GLN A 20 -4.95 -6.28 14.02
N ALA A 21 -3.64 -6.11 14.22
CA ALA A 21 -3.03 -4.78 14.34
C ALA A 21 -3.23 -3.93 13.07
N ALA A 22 -3.21 -4.54 11.89
CA ALA A 22 -3.52 -3.85 10.64
C ALA A 22 -4.99 -3.44 10.57
N ILE A 23 -5.92 -4.31 10.96
CA ILE A 23 -7.36 -4.02 10.99
C ILE A 23 -7.70 -2.94 12.03
N ASP A 24 -7.00 -2.90 13.16
CA ASP A 24 -7.24 -1.93 14.23
C ASP A 24 -6.80 -0.49 13.86
N THR A 25 -6.06 -0.32 12.76
CA THR A 25 -5.79 1.03 12.21
C THR A 25 -7.01 1.65 11.50
N TYR A 26 -8.07 0.88 11.29
CA TYR A 26 -9.33 1.38 10.73
C TYR A 26 -10.26 1.86 11.85
N PRO A 27 -11.22 2.75 11.53
CA PRO A 27 -12.27 3.12 12.48
C PRO A 27 -12.99 1.88 13.04
N LEU A 28 -13.36 1.92 14.33
CA LEU A 28 -13.88 0.75 15.07
C LEU A 28 -14.99 -0.02 14.33
N GLN A 29 -15.92 0.69 13.67
CA GLN A 29 -17.00 0.05 12.91
C GLN A 29 -16.49 -0.71 11.70
N THR A 30 -15.53 -0.14 10.96
CA THR A 30 -14.87 -0.78 9.82
C THR A 30 -14.02 -1.96 10.28
N ALA A 31 -13.25 -1.80 11.36
CA ALA A 31 -12.43 -2.85 11.94
C ALA A 31 -13.26 -4.11 12.30
N LYS A 32 -14.45 -3.92 12.90
CA LYS A 32 -15.38 -5.04 13.21
C LYS A 32 -15.87 -5.83 12.00
N VAL A 33 -15.94 -5.20 10.83
CA VAL A 33 -16.35 -5.86 9.59
C VAL A 33 -15.14 -6.56 8.95
N LEU A 34 -14.02 -5.84 8.84
CA LEU A 34 -12.81 -6.34 8.19
C LEU A 34 -12.10 -7.45 8.97
N GLY A 35 -12.24 -7.48 10.30
CA GLY A 35 -11.63 -8.51 11.15
C GLY A 35 -12.41 -9.81 11.24
N LYS A 36 -13.54 -9.96 10.53
CA LYS A 36 -14.31 -11.21 10.51
C LYS A 36 -13.73 -12.18 9.48
N ASP A 37 -13.65 -13.45 9.86
CA ASP A 37 -13.51 -14.57 8.92
C ASP A 37 -14.80 -14.69 8.11
N SER A 38 -14.82 -14.04 6.95
CA SER A 38 -15.88 -14.14 5.96
C SER A 38 -15.25 -14.39 4.59
N ASN A 39 -16.01 -14.98 3.68
CA ASN A 39 -15.53 -15.29 2.33
C ASN A 39 -14.93 -14.05 1.67
N ARG A 40 -13.93 -14.23 0.81
CA ARG A 40 -13.22 -13.14 0.09
C ARG A 40 -14.14 -12.20 -0.67
N PHE A 41 -15.33 -12.68 -1.07
CA PHE A 41 -16.35 -11.87 -1.73
C PHE A 41 -17.06 -10.90 -0.77
N ASP A 42 -17.23 -11.28 0.50
CA ASP A 42 -17.89 -10.48 1.52
C ASP A 42 -16.92 -9.52 2.21
N ASN A 43 -15.65 -9.90 2.32
CA ASN A 43 -14.59 -9.11 2.96
C ASN A 43 -13.29 -9.07 2.12
N PRO A 44 -13.31 -8.38 0.97
CA PRO A 44 -12.16 -8.34 0.07
C PRO A 44 -10.95 -7.61 0.68
N ILE A 45 -11.17 -6.56 1.47
CA ILE A 45 -10.08 -5.80 2.10
C ILE A 45 -9.40 -6.63 3.19
N GLY A 46 -10.18 -7.35 4.02
CA GLY A 46 -9.64 -8.29 5.00
C GLY A 46 -8.84 -9.40 4.34
N ALA A 47 -9.39 -10.03 3.29
CA ALA A 47 -8.68 -11.07 2.54
C ALA A 47 -7.35 -10.58 1.95
N VAL A 48 -7.34 -9.43 1.27
CA VAL A 48 -6.12 -8.83 0.71
C VAL A 48 -5.12 -8.44 1.80
N THR A 49 -5.60 -7.91 2.93
CA THR A 49 -4.74 -7.56 4.06
C THR A 49 -4.06 -8.78 4.64
N HIS A 50 -4.79 -9.90 4.78
CA HIS A 50 -4.24 -11.16 5.25
C HIS A 50 -3.19 -11.71 4.27
N GLU A 51 -3.54 -11.82 2.98
CA GLU A 51 -2.66 -12.32 1.92
C GLU A 51 -1.35 -11.52 1.84
N SER A 52 -1.42 -10.18 1.81
CA SER A 52 -0.20 -9.34 1.82
C SER A 52 0.67 -9.55 3.07
N ILE A 53 0.06 -9.82 4.23
CA ILE A 53 0.80 -10.12 5.47
C ILE A 53 1.48 -11.48 5.40
N GLU A 54 0.80 -12.49 4.85
CA GLU A 54 1.39 -13.82 4.64
C GLU A 54 2.56 -13.77 3.66
N ASP A 55 2.39 -13.07 2.53
CA ASP A 55 3.45 -12.90 1.53
C ASP A 55 4.69 -12.23 2.11
N VAL A 56 4.51 -11.18 2.92
CA VAL A 56 5.63 -10.52 3.60
C VAL A 56 6.27 -11.44 4.63
N PHE A 57 5.49 -12.20 5.38
CA PHE A 57 6.02 -13.16 6.35
C PHE A 57 6.87 -14.23 5.66
N ASP A 58 6.39 -14.78 4.55
CA ASP A 58 7.10 -15.81 3.80
C ASP A 58 8.40 -15.26 3.19
N LEU A 59 8.41 -14.00 2.72
CA LEU A 59 9.63 -13.28 2.31
C LEU A 59 10.66 -13.14 3.44
N ILE A 60 10.24 -12.94 4.70
CA ILE A 60 11.15 -12.90 5.86
C ILE A 60 11.81 -14.27 6.08
N MET A 61 11.09 -15.37 5.82
CA MET A 61 11.63 -16.72 5.99
C MET A 61 12.68 -17.08 4.93
N GLU A 62 12.50 -16.57 3.73
CA GLU A 62 13.44 -16.73 2.62
C GLU A 62 14.51 -15.63 2.66
N ASN A 63 14.62 -14.82 1.61
CA ASN A 63 15.40 -13.60 1.57
C ASN A 63 14.60 -12.59 0.77
N PHE A 64 14.71 -11.32 1.11
CA PHE A 64 13.96 -10.26 0.42
C PHE A 64 14.87 -9.13 -0.03
N SER A 65 14.41 -8.42 -1.05
CA SER A 65 14.88 -7.11 -1.45
C SER A 65 13.79 -6.07 -1.21
N GLN A 66 14.17 -4.78 -1.31
CA GLN A 66 13.22 -3.67 -1.28
C GLN A 66 12.09 -3.85 -2.31
N GLU A 67 12.43 -4.30 -3.52
CA GLU A 67 11.46 -4.48 -4.61
C GLU A 67 10.47 -5.62 -4.31
N THR A 68 10.95 -6.75 -3.79
CA THR A 68 10.06 -7.87 -3.44
C THR A 68 9.12 -7.49 -2.31
N LEU A 69 9.59 -6.72 -1.32
CA LEU A 69 8.73 -6.19 -0.25
C LEU A 69 7.70 -5.21 -0.81
N GLU A 70 8.11 -4.24 -1.62
CA GLU A 70 7.20 -3.27 -2.23
C GLU A 70 6.12 -3.95 -3.08
N LYS A 71 6.43 -5.07 -3.73
CA LYS A 71 5.47 -5.87 -4.50
C LYS A 71 4.48 -6.59 -3.59
N ALA A 72 4.95 -7.30 -2.56
CA ALA A 72 4.09 -8.00 -1.60
C ALA A 72 3.18 -7.03 -0.81
N LEU A 73 3.68 -5.84 -0.51
CA LEU A 73 2.96 -4.79 0.21
C LEU A 73 2.01 -3.96 -0.67
N ASP A 74 2.14 -4.02 -2.01
CA ASP A 74 1.32 -3.21 -2.93
C ASP A 74 -0.18 -3.31 -2.62
N PRO A 75 -0.79 -4.50 -2.52
CA PRO A 75 -2.25 -4.61 -2.43
C PRO A 75 -2.81 -3.88 -1.20
N ILE A 76 -2.28 -4.13 -0.01
CA ILE A 76 -2.70 -3.47 1.23
C ILE A 76 -2.37 -1.97 1.23
N ILE A 77 -1.17 -1.57 0.80
CA ILE A 77 -0.74 -0.17 0.81
C ILE A 77 -1.54 0.67 -0.19
N ARG A 78 -1.85 0.12 -1.37
CA ARG A 78 -2.66 0.78 -2.40
C ARG A 78 -4.09 1.02 -1.93
N ILE A 79 -4.71 0.04 -1.26
CA ILE A 79 -6.03 0.22 -0.63
C ILE A 79 -5.99 1.39 0.36
N ARG A 80 -5.01 1.40 1.27
CA ARG A 80 -4.85 2.47 2.27
C ARG A 80 -4.59 3.84 1.63
N ALA A 81 -3.83 3.89 0.53
CA ALA A 81 -3.59 5.13 -0.23
C ALA A 81 -4.87 5.68 -0.87
N VAL A 82 -5.74 4.81 -1.41
CA VAL A 82 -7.04 5.18 -1.99
C VAL A 82 -8.02 5.63 -0.89
N GLN A 83 -7.99 5.00 0.28
CA GLN A 83 -8.82 5.37 1.43
C GLN A 83 -8.35 6.62 2.18
N ALA A 84 -7.41 7.37 1.60
CA ALA A 84 -6.95 8.66 2.12
C ALA A 84 -6.32 8.63 3.53
N PHE A 85 -5.78 7.48 3.94
CA PHE A 85 -4.89 7.42 5.11
C PHE A 85 -3.71 8.38 4.93
N SER A 86 -3.23 9.00 6.00
CA SER A 86 -1.92 9.66 6.03
C SER A 86 -0.79 8.65 5.87
N ALA A 87 0.43 9.11 5.56
CA ALA A 87 1.58 8.22 5.39
C ALA A 87 1.89 7.43 6.68
N SER A 88 1.79 8.07 7.84
CA SER A 88 2.00 7.42 9.13
C SER A 88 0.94 6.36 9.40
N GLU A 89 -0.35 6.65 9.18
CA GLU A 89 -1.41 5.68 9.41
C GLU A 89 -1.31 4.49 8.44
N ALA A 90 -0.97 4.75 7.17
CA ALA A 90 -0.84 3.70 6.16
C ALA A 90 0.26 2.69 6.49
N VAL A 91 1.38 3.15 7.10
CA VAL A 91 2.56 2.32 7.40
C VAL A 91 2.57 1.81 8.85
N SER A 92 1.84 2.45 9.77
CA SER A 92 1.88 2.17 11.22
C SER A 92 1.73 0.69 11.61
N PHE A 93 0.91 -0.08 10.88
CA PHE A 93 0.70 -1.51 11.14
C PHE A 93 1.99 -2.33 11.07
N VAL A 94 2.99 -1.89 10.31
CA VAL A 94 4.30 -2.56 10.24
C VAL A 94 5.02 -2.47 11.58
N PHE A 95 4.95 -1.32 12.26
CA PHE A 95 5.64 -1.14 13.55
C PHE A 95 5.00 -1.95 14.70
N ALA A 96 3.75 -2.38 14.55
CA ALA A 96 3.13 -3.31 15.49
C ALA A 96 3.92 -4.63 15.61
N LEU A 97 4.67 -4.99 14.57
CA LEU A 97 5.57 -6.15 14.59
C LEU A 97 6.56 -6.11 15.76
N LYS A 98 7.08 -4.93 16.12
CA LYS A 98 8.07 -4.79 17.22
C LYS A 98 7.46 -5.27 18.55
N GLN A 99 6.27 -4.78 18.88
CA GLN A 99 5.52 -5.20 20.07
C GLN A 99 5.09 -6.68 20.01
N ILE A 100 4.70 -7.17 18.83
CA ILE A 100 4.37 -8.59 18.65
C ILE A 100 5.61 -9.44 18.94
N GLY A 101 6.76 -9.05 18.40
CA GLY A 101 8.05 -9.74 18.52
C GLY A 101 8.55 -9.87 19.96
N GLU A 102 8.33 -8.88 20.82
CA GLU A 102 8.70 -8.93 22.25
C GLU A 102 8.16 -10.16 22.99
N ASN A 103 7.03 -10.72 22.54
CA ASN A 103 6.41 -11.89 23.17
C ASN A 103 7.03 -13.23 22.75
N PHE A 104 7.80 -13.25 21.65
CA PHE A 104 8.26 -14.50 21.02
C PHE A 104 9.78 -14.55 20.83
N ILE A 105 10.42 -13.40 20.69
CA ILE A 105 11.81 -13.28 20.26
C ILE A 105 12.68 -12.96 21.48
N ASP A 106 13.71 -13.78 21.67
CA ASP A 106 14.69 -13.57 22.73
C ASP A 106 15.40 -12.21 22.56
N GLY A 107 15.77 -11.57 23.67
CA GLY A 107 16.41 -10.24 23.65
C GLY A 107 17.72 -10.17 22.87
N SER A 108 18.39 -11.30 22.62
CA SER A 108 19.59 -11.36 21.76
C SER A 108 19.27 -11.18 20.27
N LEU A 109 18.07 -11.55 19.82
CA LEU A 109 17.62 -11.51 18.43
C LEU A 109 16.70 -10.33 18.13
N ILE A 110 16.21 -9.61 19.15
CA ILE A 110 15.25 -8.51 18.96
C ILE A 110 15.81 -7.40 18.06
N ARG A 111 17.11 -7.10 18.16
CA ARG A 111 17.75 -6.08 17.31
C ARG A 111 17.84 -6.50 15.85
N GLU A 112 17.98 -7.78 15.58
CA GLU A 112 17.96 -8.31 14.21
C GLU A 112 16.56 -8.20 13.62
N PHE A 113 15.57 -8.59 14.41
CA PHE A 113 14.16 -8.47 14.04
C PHE A 113 13.74 -7.01 13.81
N ASP A 114 14.15 -6.07 14.66
CA ASP A 114 13.86 -4.64 14.49
C ASP A 114 14.37 -4.10 13.16
N LYS A 115 15.55 -4.53 12.70
CA LYS A 115 16.10 -4.14 11.39
C LYS A 115 15.22 -4.65 10.24
N ILE A 116 14.68 -5.86 10.35
CA ILE A 116 13.74 -6.42 9.37
C ILE A 116 12.47 -5.56 9.35
N VAL A 117 11.92 -5.23 10.52
CA VAL A 117 10.74 -4.36 10.61
C VAL A 117 10.99 -2.99 9.97
N ASP A 118 12.16 -2.38 10.22
CA ASP A 118 12.51 -1.09 9.63
C ASP A 118 12.60 -1.16 8.10
N GLN A 119 13.13 -2.25 7.53
CA GLN A 119 13.16 -2.47 6.08
C GLN A 119 11.76 -2.60 5.47
N ILE A 120 10.86 -3.35 6.13
CA ILE A 120 9.45 -3.48 5.72
C ILE A 120 8.75 -2.11 5.80
N ALA A 121 9.04 -1.31 6.81
CA ALA A 121 8.43 0.01 6.98
C ALA A 121 8.88 0.98 5.87
N LEU A 122 10.17 0.96 5.50
CA LEU A 122 10.69 1.77 4.40
C LEU A 122 10.10 1.35 3.05
N ALA A 123 9.99 0.05 2.78
CA ALA A 123 9.31 -0.46 1.57
C ALA A 123 7.84 -0.04 1.53
N SER A 124 7.13 -0.18 2.65
CA SER A 124 5.74 0.26 2.79
C SER A 124 5.57 1.75 2.50
N PHE A 125 6.46 2.59 3.04
CA PHE A 125 6.44 4.04 2.83
C PHE A 125 6.71 4.41 1.37
N ASN A 126 7.76 3.84 0.77
CA ASN A 126 8.05 4.05 -0.65
C ASN A 126 6.85 3.69 -1.52
N LYS A 127 6.22 2.55 -1.24
CA LYS A 127 5.07 2.09 -2.00
C LYS A 127 3.87 3.02 -1.85
N TYR A 128 3.60 3.47 -0.63
CA TYR A 128 2.54 4.44 -0.35
C TYR A 128 2.76 5.73 -1.14
N MET A 129 3.99 6.27 -1.14
CA MET A 129 4.33 7.47 -1.88
C MET A 129 4.16 7.31 -3.39
N LYS A 130 4.55 6.16 -3.96
CA LYS A 130 4.29 5.83 -5.37
C LYS A 130 2.79 5.83 -5.68
N CYS A 131 1.97 5.18 -4.85
CA CYS A 131 0.51 5.18 -5.02
C CYS A 131 -0.09 6.58 -4.92
N LYS A 132 0.36 7.42 -3.98
CA LYS A 132 -0.10 8.80 -3.86
C LYS A 132 0.26 9.64 -5.08
N GLN A 133 1.49 9.49 -5.59
CA GLN A 133 1.92 10.17 -6.81
C GLN A 133 1.05 9.79 -8.01
N GLU A 134 0.76 8.49 -8.20
CA GLU A 134 -0.16 8.00 -9.24
C GLU A 134 -1.55 8.64 -9.11
N ILE A 135 -2.12 8.64 -7.90
CA ILE A 135 -3.43 9.24 -7.62
C ILE A 135 -3.44 10.75 -7.94
N PHE A 136 -2.39 11.48 -7.56
CA PHE A 136 -2.30 12.91 -7.85
C PHE A 136 -2.17 13.18 -9.34
N LEU A 137 -1.35 12.41 -10.06
CA LEU A 137 -1.21 12.53 -11.51
C LEU A 137 -2.53 12.25 -12.24
N LEU A 138 -3.29 11.24 -11.79
CA LEU A 138 -4.62 10.94 -12.32
C LEU A 138 -5.59 12.10 -12.09
N LYS A 139 -5.63 12.67 -10.88
CA LYS A 139 -6.47 13.83 -10.56
C LYS A 139 -6.12 15.05 -11.40
N ALA A 140 -4.84 15.36 -11.56
CA ALA A 140 -4.38 16.49 -12.37
C ALA A 140 -4.75 16.31 -13.86
N THR A 141 -4.53 15.11 -14.39
CA THR A 141 -4.86 14.77 -15.79
C THR A 141 -6.35 14.87 -16.05
N GLU A 142 -7.18 14.36 -15.14
CA GLU A 142 -8.63 14.43 -15.24
C GLU A 142 -9.14 15.87 -15.13
N SER A 143 -8.57 16.68 -14.23
CA SER A 143 -8.90 18.11 -14.14
C SER A 143 -8.60 18.84 -15.45
N LYS A 144 -7.42 18.62 -16.04
CA LYS A 144 -7.05 19.19 -17.34
C LYS A 144 -8.02 18.79 -18.44
N ARG A 145 -8.39 17.50 -18.51
CA ARG A 145 -9.36 16.98 -19.49
C ARG A 145 -10.74 17.61 -19.35
N ARG A 146 -11.22 17.78 -18.11
CA ARG A 146 -12.52 18.44 -17.84
C ARG A 146 -12.54 19.88 -18.30
N ILE A 147 -11.46 20.62 -18.00
CA ILE A 147 -11.31 22.01 -18.43
C ILE A 147 -11.27 22.10 -19.95
N HIS A 148 -10.45 21.28 -20.61
CA HIS A 148 -10.37 21.23 -22.07
C HIS A 148 -11.74 20.98 -22.72
N ARG A 149 -12.46 19.95 -22.26
CA ARG A 149 -13.81 19.61 -22.75
C ARG A 149 -14.82 20.73 -22.51
N ALA A 150 -14.69 21.49 -21.43
CA ALA A 150 -15.55 22.64 -21.16
C ALA A 150 -15.28 23.78 -22.15
N PHE A 151 -14.01 24.09 -22.45
CA PHE A 151 -13.64 25.08 -23.45
C PHE A 151 -14.05 24.64 -24.87
N GLU A 152 -13.87 23.38 -25.23
CA GLU A 152 -14.35 22.82 -26.52
C GLU A 152 -15.86 23.02 -26.68
N ARG A 153 -16.65 22.64 -25.67
CA ARG A 153 -18.11 22.82 -25.68
C ARG A 153 -18.55 24.28 -25.75
N ALA A 154 -17.76 25.19 -25.19
CA ALA A 154 -18.02 26.63 -25.26
C ALA A 154 -17.56 27.25 -26.59
N GLY A 155 -16.98 26.48 -27.52
CA GLY A 155 -16.42 26.99 -28.77
C GLY A 155 -15.18 27.87 -28.57
N LEU A 156 -14.54 27.78 -27.41
CA LEU A 156 -13.38 28.58 -27.02
C LEU A 156 -12.05 27.89 -27.32
N VAL A 157 -12.09 26.62 -27.75
CA VAL A 157 -10.95 25.93 -28.34
C VAL A 157 -11.14 25.94 -29.85
N ALA A 158 -10.31 26.68 -30.57
CA ALA A 158 -10.19 26.49 -32.01
C ALA A 158 -9.41 25.19 -32.24
N GLU A 159 -10.03 24.19 -32.87
CA GLU A 159 -9.24 23.17 -33.56
C GLU A 159 -8.40 23.91 -34.59
N LEU A 160 -7.07 23.89 -34.43
CA LEU A 160 -6.16 24.36 -35.47
C LEU A 160 -6.49 23.54 -36.72
N LYS A 161 -7.07 24.18 -37.73
CA LYS A 161 -7.29 23.52 -39.02
C LYS A 161 -5.91 23.32 -39.65
N GLU A 162 -5.73 22.28 -40.46
CA GLU A 162 -4.47 22.06 -41.20
C GLU A 162 -4.05 23.30 -42.02
N GLU A 163 -5.03 24.11 -42.42
CA GLU A 163 -4.86 25.40 -43.09
C GLU A 163 -4.13 26.45 -42.23
N ASP A 164 -4.33 26.45 -40.91
CA ASP A 164 -3.67 27.36 -39.95
C ASP A 164 -2.24 26.91 -39.63
N LEU A 165 -1.98 25.60 -39.70
CA LEU A 165 -0.66 25.00 -39.44
C LEU A 165 0.32 25.12 -40.61
N LEU A 166 -0.20 25.18 -41.84
CA LEU A 166 0.62 25.24 -43.05
C LEU A 166 1.10 26.64 -43.42
N GLY A 167 0.69 27.69 -42.69
CA GLY A 167 1.12 29.07 -42.87
C GLY A 167 0.87 29.59 -44.28
N SER A 168 -0.19 30.40 -44.46
CA SER A 168 -0.57 31.10 -45.70
C SER A 168 0.53 31.13 -46.77
N LYS A 169 0.51 30.15 -47.70
CA LYS A 169 1.26 30.26 -48.95
C LYS A 169 0.53 31.25 -49.85
N ASN A 170 0.77 32.54 -49.61
CA ASN A 170 0.39 33.60 -50.53
C ASN A 170 1.65 34.38 -50.93
N SER A 171 2.27 33.94 -52.03
CA SER A 171 2.70 34.74 -53.18
C SER A 171 3.26 33.80 -54.26
#